data_AF-A0A178W9J3-F1
#
_entry.id   AF-A0A178W9J3-F1
#
_cell.length_a   1.000
_cell.length_b   1.000
_cell.length_c   1.000
_cell.angle_alpha   90.00
_cell.angle_beta   90.00
_cell.angle_gamma   90.00
#
_symmetry.space_group_name_H-M   'P 1'
#
loop_
_entity.id
_entity.type
_entity.pdbx_description
1 polymer ?
#
loop_
_entity_poly.entity_id
_entity_poly.type
_entity_poly.pdbx_seq_one_letter_code
_entity_poly.pdbx_strand_id
1 'polypeptide(L)' 'MASNKVSFFLVLCLCILLAGECIESPIFTGNKCSDPTGMDKDGKCLDYCHAQGYPGGSCIGFIDQGYMCVCKVG' A
#
# COMPACT_ATOMS: atom_id res chain seq x y z
N MET A 1 37.29 -24.91 10.53
CA MET A 1 35.95 -24.87 9.90
C MET A 1 35.07 -23.86 10.66
N ALA A 2 35.43 -22.57 10.61
CA ALA A 2 34.77 -21.49 11.37
C ALA A 2 34.16 -20.41 10.44
N SER A 3 34.40 -20.51 9.12
CA SER A 3 34.04 -19.49 8.14
C SER A 3 32.55 -19.51 7.72
N ASN A 4 31.87 -20.66 7.89
CA ASN A 4 30.50 -20.83 7.38
C ASN A 4 29.42 -20.18 8.26
N LYS A 5 29.68 -19.98 9.57
CA LYS A 5 28.69 -19.40 10.50
C LYS A 5 28.49 -17.90 10.28
N VAL A 6 29.54 -17.16 9.92
CA VAL A 6 29.49 -15.71 9.68
C VAL A 6 28.76 -15.40 8.38
N SER A 7 29.03 -16.19 7.32
CA SER A 7 28.35 -16.07 6.03
C SER A 7 26.84 -16.28 6.17
N PHE A 8 26.43 -17.30 6.93
CA PHE A 8 25.01 -17.57 7.16
C PHE A 8 24.30 -16.43 7.89
N PHE A 9 24.98 -15.80 8.87
CA PHE A 9 24.44 -14.68 9.64
C PHE A 9 24.26 -13.43 8.78
N LEU A 10 25.20 -13.16 7.86
CA LEU A 10 25.10 -12.03 6.92
C LEU A 10 23.97 -12.21 5.92
N VAL A 11 23.78 -13.43 5.39
CA VAL A 11 22.67 -13.74 4.48
C VAL A 11 21.32 -13.57 5.18
N LEU A 12 21.19 -14.06 6.43
CA LEU A 12 19.98 -13.87 7.22
C LEU A 12 19.67 -12.38 7.48
N CYS A 13 20.68 -11.59 7.80
CA CYS A 13 20.50 -10.15 8.05
C CYS A 13 20.07 -9.41 6.78
N LEU A 14 20.63 -9.78 5.62
CA LEU A 14 20.23 -9.23 4.33
C LEU A 14 18.76 -9.57 4.01
N CYS A 15 18.33 -10.81 4.25
CA CYS A 15 16.94 -11.21 4.03
C CYS A 15 15.94 -10.44 4.90
N ILE A 16 16.29 -10.14 6.15
CA ILE A 16 15.44 -9.37 7.06
C ILE A 16 15.38 -7.90 6.63
N LEU A 17 16.50 -7.33 6.16
CA LEU A 17 16.52 -5.96 5.60
C LEU A 17 15.68 -5.85 4.33
N LEU A 18 15.73 -6.86 3.43
CA LEU A 18 14.88 -6.90 2.24
C LEU A 18 13.38 -7.13 2.57
N ALA A 19 13.07 -7.86 3.64
CA ALA A 19 11.69 -8.04 4.10
C ALA A 19 11.15 -6.80 4.86
N GLY A 20 12.01 -5.84 5.20
CA GLY A 20 11.69 -4.59 5.89
C GLY A 20 11.11 -3.50 4.99
N GLU A 21 10.93 -3.77 3.70
CA GLU A 21 10.06 -2.98 2.84
C GLU A 21 8.63 -3.16 3.35
N CYS A 22 8.25 -2.31 4.31
CA CYS A 22 6.89 -2.17 4.77
C CYS A 22 6.04 -1.90 3.53
N ILE A 23 5.41 -2.94 3.02
CA ILE A 23 4.27 -2.80 2.12
C ILE A 23 3.22 -2.13 2.98
N GLU A 24 3.21 -0.79 2.94
CA GLU A 24 2.15 0.00 3.51
C GLU A 24 0.86 -0.51 2.89
N SER A 25 0.12 -1.29 3.68
CA SER A 25 -1.07 -1.93 3.16
C SER A 25 -2.05 -0.81 2.85
N PRO A 26 -2.47 -0.65 1.59
CA PRO A 26 -3.46 0.34 1.23
C PRO A 26 -4.69 0.18 2.12
N ILE A 27 -5.16 1.27 2.72
CA ILE A 27 -6.34 1.21 3.59
C ILE A 27 -7.57 1.30 2.72
N PHE A 28 -8.27 0.17 2.62
CA PHE A 28 -9.55 0.06 1.93
C PHE A 28 -10.63 0.73 2.76
N THR A 29 -11.22 1.77 2.18
CA THR A 29 -12.16 2.62 2.90
C THR A 29 -13.60 2.12 2.83
N GLY A 30 -13.88 1.19 1.91
CA GLY A 30 -15.24 0.77 1.56
C GLY A 30 -16.07 1.83 0.83
N ASN A 31 -15.52 3.05 0.63
CA ASN A 31 -16.20 4.11 -0.10
C ASN A 31 -16.09 3.86 -1.60
N LYS A 32 -17.22 3.84 -2.30
CA LYS A 32 -17.25 3.59 -3.74
C LYS A 32 -16.84 4.84 -4.50
N CYS A 33 -15.98 4.68 -5.49
CA CYS A 33 -15.74 5.71 -6.50
C CYS A 33 -16.43 5.26 -7.80
N SER A 34 -17.07 6.19 -8.51
CA SER A 34 -17.86 5.87 -9.71
C SER A 34 -17.06 5.98 -11.01
N ASP A 35 -15.72 6.02 -10.94
CA ASP A 35 -14.90 6.33 -12.09
C ASP A 35 -14.67 5.08 -12.98
N PRO A 36 -15.10 5.09 -14.26
CA PRO A 36 -14.97 3.96 -15.18
C PRO A 36 -13.52 3.66 -15.60
N THR A 37 -12.59 4.54 -15.26
CA THR A 37 -11.15 4.37 -15.49
C THR A 37 -10.38 4.02 -14.21
N GLY A 38 -11.06 3.96 -13.05
CA GLY A 38 -10.40 3.77 -11.76
C GLY A 38 -9.44 4.90 -11.41
N MET A 39 -9.74 6.13 -11.84
CA MET A 39 -8.97 7.31 -11.47
C MET A 39 -9.76 8.19 -10.53
N ASP A 40 -9.10 8.78 -9.54
CA ASP A 40 -9.72 9.75 -8.64
C ASP A 40 -9.78 11.15 -9.29
N LYS A 41 -10.50 11.27 -10.42
CA LYS A 41 -10.53 12.50 -11.22
C LYS A 41 -11.19 13.67 -10.50
N ASP A 42 -12.19 13.37 -9.68
CA ASP A 42 -12.89 14.37 -8.87
C ASP A 42 -12.15 14.72 -7.58
N GLY A 43 -11.03 14.03 -7.28
CA GLY A 43 -10.32 14.17 -6.00
C GLY A 43 -11.12 13.70 -4.78
N LYS A 44 -12.22 12.97 -4.97
CA LYS A 44 -13.11 12.53 -3.88
C LYS A 44 -12.42 11.56 -2.93
N CYS A 45 -11.62 10.63 -3.46
CA CYS A 45 -10.87 9.71 -2.61
C CYS A 45 -9.73 10.46 -1.90
N LEU A 46 -9.07 11.41 -2.57
CA LEU A 46 -8.05 12.27 -1.99
C LEU A 46 -8.61 13.08 -0.81
N ASP A 47 -9.71 13.82 -1.02
CA ASP A 47 -10.36 14.62 0.01
C ASP A 47 -10.83 13.74 1.19
N TYR A 48 -11.43 12.59 0.89
CA TYR A 48 -11.88 11.64 1.90
C TYR A 48 -10.71 11.12 2.77
N CYS A 49 -9.60 10.76 2.13
CA CYS A 49 -8.42 10.26 2.82
C CYS A 49 -7.73 11.37 3.63
N HIS A 50 -7.65 12.59 3.09
CA HIS A 50 -7.14 13.77 3.81
C HIS A 50 -7.98 14.10 5.03
N ALA A 51 -9.30 14.02 4.93
CA ALA A 51 -10.21 14.23 6.06
C ALA A 51 -9.99 13.21 7.21
N GLN A 52 -9.46 12.03 6.90
CA GLN A 52 -9.09 11.01 7.89
C GLN A 52 -7.62 11.08 8.34
N GLY A 53 -6.87 12.06 7.85
CA GLY A 53 -5.46 12.26 8.21
C GLY A 53 -4.46 11.44 7.39
N TYR A 54 -4.88 10.85 6.28
CA TYR A 54 -3.98 10.17 5.36
C TYR A 54 -3.35 11.14 4.37
N PRO A 55 -2.08 10.94 3.96
CA PRO A 55 -1.37 11.84 3.03
C PRO A 55 -1.91 11.81 1.59
N GLY A 56 -2.66 10.77 1.20
CA GLY A 56 -3.22 10.69 -0.14
C GLY A 56 -4.29 9.62 -0.29
N GLY A 57 -5.09 9.75 -1.34
CA GLY A 57 -6.15 8.81 -1.71
C GLY A 57 -6.15 8.52 -3.20
N SER A 58 -6.65 7.35 -3.59
CA SER A 58 -6.83 6.98 -4.99
C SER A 58 -8.04 6.05 -5.16
N CYS A 59 -8.66 6.09 -6.33
CA CYS A 59 -9.70 5.15 -6.72
C CYS A 59 -9.02 3.90 -7.31
N ILE A 60 -9.40 2.69 -6.88
CA ILE A 60 -8.86 1.44 -7.41
C ILE A 60 -10.02 0.52 -7.78
N GLY A 61 -9.96 -0.04 -9.00
CA GLY A 61 -10.96 -0.98 -9.52
C GLY A 61 -10.72 -2.40 -9.03
N PHE A 62 -11.78 -3.03 -8.50
CA PHE A 62 -11.78 -4.46 -8.18
C PHE A 62 -12.76 -5.17 -9.12
N ILE A 63 -12.25 -6.23 -9.76
CA ILE A 63 -12.93 -6.96 -10.84
C ILE A 63 -14.32 -7.46 -10.42
N ASP A 64 -14.54 -7.74 -9.13
CA ASP A 64 -15.82 -8.27 -8.62
C ASP A 64 -16.66 -7.28 -7.79
N GLN A 65 -16.12 -6.11 -7.39
CA GLN A 65 -16.79 -5.22 -6.43
C GLN A 65 -16.97 -3.77 -6.92
N GLY A 66 -16.48 -3.47 -8.12
CA GLY A 66 -16.44 -2.11 -8.65
C GLY A 66 -15.24 -1.33 -8.09
N TYR A 67 -15.26 -0.02 -8.28
CA TYR A 67 -14.15 0.84 -7.89
C TYR A 67 -14.35 1.37 -6.47
N MET A 68 -13.28 1.32 -5.67
CA MET A 68 -13.26 1.74 -4.27
C MET A 68 -12.11 2.70 -3.98
N CYS A 69 -12.33 3.62 -3.06
CA CYS A 69 -11.30 4.53 -2.58
C CYS A 69 -10.34 3.79 -1.65
N VAL A 70 -9.07 4.09 -1.84
CA VAL A 70 -7.94 3.54 -1.11
C VAL A 70 -7.08 4.68 -0.60
N CYS A 71 -6.84 4.70 0.71
CA CYS A 71 -5.94 5.68 1.33
C CYS A 71 -4.52 5.14 1.40
N LYS A 72 -3.56 6.02 1.12
CA LYS A 72 -2.14 5.76 1.31
C LYS A 72 -1.79 6.04 2.75
N VAL A 73 -1.10 5.11 3.39
CA VAL A 73 -0.33 5.39 4.61
C VAL A 73 1.01 6.00 4.15
N GLY A 74 1.64 6.84 4.96
CA GLY A 74 2.95 7.42 4.65
C GLY A 74 3.82 7.55 5.88
#